data_AF-A0A3B9Z432-F1
#
_entry.id   AF-A0A3B9Z432-F1
#
_cell.length_a   1.000
_cell.length_b   1.000
_cell.length_c   1.000
_cell.angle_alpha   90.00
_cell.angle_beta   90.00
_cell.angle_gamma   90.00
#
_symmetry.space_group_name_H-M   'P 1'
#
loop_
_entity.id
_entity.type
_entity.pdbx_description
1 polymer ?
#
loop_
_entity_poly.entity_id
_entity_poly.type
_entity_poly.pdbx_seq_one_letter_code
_entity_poly.pdbx_strand_id
1 'polypeptide(L)'
;MATPGTDRTYAGPVVSGATLGTWSQAPVDASRASRFAGGPGSVPLQRRDVPSPEAWATELTRHEAERDAADARGDAIAARNASALAERARRWLGRLSELPDDATPTTYPMPVSVYRIGDAIWATCAGEPYAELLTDLRRRFPGTPILLSPLDGPMSAGYLLKAECYGTGLYQEEPSLLGAGCLEALTGAIAARIAALKS
;
A
#
# COMPACT_ATOMS: atom_id res chain seq x y z
N MET A 1 -1.50 -9.42 -31.69
CA MET A 1 -0.89 -9.70 -30.37
C MET A 1 0.61 -9.85 -30.57
N ALA A 2 1.44 -9.47 -29.59
CA ALA A 2 2.88 -9.73 -29.68
C ALA A 2 3.16 -11.23 -29.51
N THR A 3 4.15 -11.75 -30.22
CA THR A 3 4.60 -13.14 -30.09
C THR A 3 5.25 -13.32 -28.71
N PRO A 4 4.80 -14.31 -27.90
CA PRO A 4 5.46 -14.60 -26.62
C PRO A 4 6.96 -14.85 -26.80
N GLY A 5 7.76 -14.41 -25.83
CA GLY A 5 9.21 -14.56 -25.89
C GLY A 5 9.89 -13.68 -26.96
N THR A 6 9.26 -12.57 -27.37
CA THR A 6 9.91 -11.56 -28.24
C THR A 6 9.89 -10.16 -27.61
N ASP A 7 11.02 -9.46 -27.70
CA ASP A 7 11.19 -8.04 -27.37
C ASP A 7 10.88 -7.17 -28.59
N ARG A 8 10.40 -5.94 -28.35
CA ARG A 8 10.22 -4.93 -29.39
C ARG A 8 11.35 -3.90 -29.34
N THR A 9 11.99 -3.68 -30.47
CA THR A 9 13.03 -2.66 -30.62
C THR A 9 12.55 -1.58 -31.58
N TYR A 10 12.72 -0.31 -31.21
CA TYR A 10 12.38 0.79 -32.09
C TYR A 10 13.23 0.73 -33.36
N ALA A 11 12.59 0.68 -34.53
CA ALA A 11 13.23 0.48 -35.83
C ALA A 11 13.32 1.76 -36.67
N GLY A 12 12.97 2.90 -36.07
CA GLY A 12 13.03 4.21 -36.71
C GLY A 12 11.68 4.74 -37.21
N PRO A 13 11.65 6.01 -37.64
CA PRO A 13 10.43 6.65 -38.13
C PRO A 13 10.14 6.29 -39.59
N VAL A 14 8.85 6.23 -39.94
CA VAL A 14 8.36 6.11 -41.32
C VAL A 14 7.33 7.22 -41.57
N VAL A 15 7.44 7.89 -42.72
CA VAL A 15 6.50 8.94 -43.14
C VAL A 15 5.31 8.28 -43.84
N SER A 16 4.12 8.39 -43.24
CA SER A 16 2.87 7.82 -43.75
C SER A 16 1.68 8.67 -43.28
N GLY A 17 1.37 9.77 -43.99
CA GLY A 17 0.31 10.73 -43.60
C GLY A 17 0.60 11.53 -42.31
N ALA A 18 1.26 10.89 -41.33
CA ALA A 18 1.96 11.40 -40.17
C ALA A 18 3.30 10.63 -40.06
N THR A 19 4.24 11.14 -39.26
CA THR A 19 5.48 10.40 -38.97
C THR A 19 5.22 9.41 -37.83
N LEU A 20 5.37 8.12 -38.11
CA LEU A 20 5.11 7.05 -37.14
C LEU A 20 6.38 6.27 -36.81
N GLY A 21 6.50 5.87 -35.56
CA GLY A 21 7.56 4.97 -35.11
C GLY A 21 7.28 3.52 -35.50
N THR A 22 8.24 2.86 -36.13
CA THR A 22 8.18 1.42 -36.41
C THR A 22 8.92 0.62 -35.36
N TRP A 23 8.54 -0.65 -35.20
CA TRP A 23 9.10 -1.55 -34.19
C TRP A 23 9.38 -2.92 -34.82
N SER A 24 10.58 -3.44 -34.61
CA SER A 24 10.94 -4.81 -34.96
C SER A 24 10.73 -5.73 -33.77
N GLN A 25 10.57 -7.04 -34.02
CA GLN A 25 10.54 -8.06 -32.98
C GLN A 25 11.81 -8.91 -33.05
N ALA A 26 12.41 -9.17 -31.89
CA ALA A 26 13.55 -10.06 -31.72
C ALA A 26 13.26 -11.04 -30.57
N PRO A 27 13.77 -12.27 -30.59
CA PRO A 27 13.63 -13.19 -29.45
C PRO A 27 14.20 -12.59 -28.16
N VAL A 28 13.50 -12.81 -27.05
CA VAL A 28 14.01 -12.47 -25.71
C VAL A 28 15.12 -13.45 -25.39
N ASP A 29 16.20 -12.95 -24.80
CA ASP A 29 17.25 -13.79 -24.22
C ASP A 29 16.64 -14.70 -23.13
N ALA A 30 16.72 -16.01 -23.35
CA ALA A 30 16.18 -17.00 -22.42
C ALA A 30 16.78 -16.88 -21.01
N SER A 31 18.02 -16.40 -20.89
CA SER A 31 18.68 -16.14 -19.61
C SER A 31 18.08 -14.95 -18.85
N ARG A 32 17.45 -14.01 -19.56
CA ARG A 32 16.65 -12.92 -18.97
C ARG A 32 15.29 -13.48 -18.53
N ALA A 33 14.61 -14.21 -19.39
CA ALA A 33 13.26 -14.71 -19.13
C ALA A 33 13.16 -15.71 -17.96
N SER A 34 14.23 -16.46 -17.66
CA SER A 34 14.25 -17.48 -16.60
C SER A 34 14.56 -16.94 -15.21
N ARG A 35 14.83 -15.63 -15.05
CA ARG A 35 15.22 -15.06 -13.75
C ARG A 35 14.01 -15.00 -12.81
N PHE A 36 14.04 -15.81 -11.76
CA PHE A 36 13.10 -15.73 -10.65
C PHE A 36 13.87 -15.79 -9.34
N ALA A 37 13.79 -14.73 -8.53
CA ALA A 37 14.49 -14.63 -7.26
C ALA A 37 13.75 -13.70 -6.29
N GLY A 38 14.05 -13.79 -5.01
CA GLY A 38 13.42 -12.98 -3.96
C GLY A 38 12.48 -13.80 -3.08
N GLY A 39 11.56 -13.13 -2.39
CA GLY A 39 10.71 -13.81 -1.42
C GLY A 39 9.87 -12.87 -0.55
N PRO A 40 9.14 -13.43 0.43
CA PRO A 40 8.48 -12.66 1.48
C PRO A 40 9.50 -12.08 2.47
N GLY A 41 9.03 -11.19 3.31
CA GLY A 41 9.79 -10.50 4.35
C GLY A 41 8.86 -9.67 5.23
N SER A 42 9.44 -9.06 6.26
CA SER A 42 8.73 -8.18 7.18
C SER A 42 9.57 -6.93 7.44
N VAL A 43 8.92 -5.76 7.47
CA VAL A 43 9.55 -4.48 7.78
C VAL A 43 9.00 -4.00 9.12
N PRO A 44 9.82 -3.85 10.17
CA PRO A 44 9.36 -3.30 11.43
C PRO A 44 9.06 -1.80 11.24
N LEU A 45 7.80 -1.41 11.37
CA LEU A 45 7.33 -0.04 11.26
C LEU A 45 6.80 0.46 12.61
N GLN A 46 7.04 1.73 12.90
CA GLN A 46 6.58 2.35 14.14
C GLN A 46 5.06 2.48 14.15
N ARG A 47 4.42 1.97 15.21
CA ARG A 47 3.00 2.20 15.48
C ARG A 47 2.80 3.56 16.12
N ARG A 48 1.68 4.19 15.79
CA ARG A 48 1.17 5.36 16.50
C ARG A 48 0.47 4.89 17.77
N ASP A 49 0.44 5.78 18.76
CA ASP A 49 -0.43 5.61 19.92
C ASP A 49 -1.89 5.77 19.49
N VAL A 50 -2.71 4.74 19.71
CA VAL A 50 -4.11 4.68 19.32
C VAL A 50 -4.93 4.18 20.50
N PRO A 51 -6.22 4.56 20.63
CA PRO A 51 -7.03 4.09 21.74
C PRO A 51 -7.06 2.56 21.83
N SER A 52 -7.14 2.05 23.06
CA SER A 52 -7.20 0.60 23.31
C SER A 52 -8.50 0.00 22.76
N PRO A 53 -8.56 -1.33 22.59
CA PRO A 53 -9.80 -2.01 22.26
C PRO A 53 -10.94 -1.68 23.24
N GLU A 54 -10.70 -1.56 24.55
CA GLU A 54 -11.74 -1.18 25.51
C GLU A 54 -12.22 0.26 25.31
N ALA A 55 -11.30 1.18 24.99
CA ALA A 55 -11.65 2.56 24.69
C ALA A 55 -12.51 2.65 23.43
N TRP A 56 -12.15 1.93 22.36
CA TRP A 56 -12.96 1.87 21.14
C TRP A 56 -14.32 1.20 21.35
N ALA A 57 -14.40 0.17 22.18
CA ALA A 57 -15.66 -0.45 22.55
C ALA A 57 -16.58 0.52 23.32
N THR A 58 -16.00 1.32 24.21
CA THR A 58 -16.73 2.38 24.93
C THR A 58 -17.27 3.44 23.97
N GLU A 59 -16.44 3.89 23.03
CA GLU A 59 -16.84 4.86 22.00
C GLU A 59 -17.94 4.29 21.08
N LEU A 60 -17.83 3.01 20.70
CA LEU A 60 -18.86 2.33 19.92
C LEU A 60 -20.21 2.35 20.66
N THR A 61 -20.24 1.89 21.91
CA THR A 61 -21.48 1.89 22.72
C THR A 61 -22.05 3.29 22.87
N ARG A 62 -21.20 4.30 23.12
CA ARG A 62 -21.62 5.70 23.21
C ARG A 62 -22.30 6.17 21.92
N HIS A 63 -21.68 5.94 20.77
CA HIS A 63 -22.21 6.38 19.49
C HIS A 63 -23.48 5.63 19.05
N GLU A 64 -23.62 4.36 19.43
CA GLU A 64 -24.86 3.61 19.21
C GLU A 64 -26.02 4.18 20.06
N ALA A 65 -25.77 4.51 21.32
CA ALA A 65 -26.75 5.17 22.17
C ALA A 65 -27.13 6.57 21.66
N GLU A 66 -26.16 7.35 21.17
CA GLU A 66 -26.39 8.65 20.55
C GLU A 66 -27.25 8.56 19.29
N ARG A 67 -27.01 7.55 18.46
CA ARG A 67 -27.84 7.26 17.27
C ARG A 67 -29.29 6.99 17.70
N ASP A 68 -29.49 6.05 18.61
CA ASP A 68 -30.83 5.63 19.03
C ASP A 68 -31.61 6.80 19.66
N ALA A 69 -30.93 7.63 20.44
CA ALA A 69 -31.51 8.83 21.01
C ALA A 69 -31.86 9.89 19.95
N ALA A 70 -31.04 10.04 18.89
CA ALA A 70 -31.33 10.94 17.79
C ALA A 70 -32.53 10.47 16.94
N ASP A 71 -32.59 9.17 16.65
CA ASP A 71 -33.72 8.55 15.95
C ASP A 71 -35.03 8.75 16.73
N ALA A 72 -35.02 8.55 18.05
CA ALA A 72 -36.18 8.77 18.91
C ALA A 72 -36.69 10.24 18.88
N ARG A 73 -35.82 11.20 18.57
CA ARG A 73 -36.16 12.63 18.41
C ARG A 73 -36.47 13.03 16.97
N GLY A 74 -36.37 12.10 16.01
CA GLY A 74 -36.53 12.39 14.58
C GLY A 74 -35.40 13.23 13.96
N ASP A 75 -34.24 13.31 14.61
CA ASP A 75 -33.09 14.07 14.12
C ASP A 75 -32.20 13.19 13.22
N ALA A 76 -32.56 13.14 11.94
CA ALA A 76 -31.87 12.33 10.94
C ALA A 76 -30.40 12.70 10.75
N ILE A 77 -30.01 13.97 10.96
CA ILE A 77 -28.61 14.40 10.78
C ILE A 77 -27.76 13.87 11.93
N ALA A 78 -28.24 14.03 13.17
CA ALA A 78 -27.55 13.51 14.34
C ALA A 78 -27.44 11.98 14.29
N ALA A 79 -28.51 11.27 13.93
CA ALA A 79 -28.51 9.81 13.80
C ALA A 79 -27.50 9.32 12.75
N ARG A 80 -27.44 9.97 11.59
CA ARG A 80 -26.45 9.67 10.54
C ARG A 80 -25.02 9.88 11.03
N ASN A 81 -24.75 11.00 11.69
CA ASN A 81 -23.40 11.32 12.17
C ASN A 81 -22.93 10.34 13.26
N ALA A 82 -23.80 10.02 14.23
CA ALA A 82 -23.54 9.03 15.26
C ALA A 82 -23.31 7.63 14.66
N SER A 83 -24.11 7.24 13.66
CA SER A 83 -23.90 5.99 12.93
C SER A 83 -22.53 5.91 12.25
N ALA A 84 -22.10 7.01 11.62
CA ALA A 84 -20.79 7.09 10.99
C ALA A 84 -19.64 6.98 12.02
N LEU A 85 -19.80 7.61 13.19
CA LEU A 85 -18.84 7.51 14.29
C LEU A 85 -18.77 6.08 14.88
N ALA A 86 -19.92 5.43 15.09
CA ALA A 86 -19.97 4.03 15.51
C ALA A 86 -19.27 3.11 14.49
N GLU A 87 -19.48 3.32 13.19
CA GLU A 87 -18.81 2.55 12.15
C GLU A 87 -17.29 2.72 12.18
N ARG A 88 -16.77 3.93 12.46
CA ARG A 88 -15.33 4.13 12.66
C ARG A 88 -14.79 3.34 13.84
N ALA A 89 -15.50 3.35 14.97
CA ALA A 89 -15.11 2.57 16.14
C ALA A 89 -15.10 1.06 15.86
N ARG A 90 -16.09 0.53 15.09
CA ARG A 90 -16.09 -0.88 14.65
C ARG A 90 -14.89 -1.21 13.78
N ARG A 91 -14.55 -0.35 12.82
CA ARG A 91 -13.36 -0.54 11.96
C ARG A 91 -12.08 -0.56 12.76
N TRP A 92 -11.97 0.27 13.79
CA TRP A 92 -10.84 0.25 14.71
C TRP A 92 -10.76 -1.04 15.52
N LEU A 93 -11.88 -1.53 16.05
CA LEU A 93 -11.91 -2.83 16.73
C LEU A 93 -11.48 -3.97 15.81
N GLY A 94 -12.00 -4.02 14.58
CA GLY A 94 -11.59 -5.00 13.57
C GLY A 94 -10.09 -4.92 13.28
N ARG A 95 -9.59 -3.71 13.02
CA ARG A 95 -8.16 -3.42 12.77
C ARG A 95 -7.27 -3.93 13.90
N LEU A 96 -7.64 -3.70 15.16
CA LEU A 96 -6.87 -4.13 16.32
C LEU A 96 -6.96 -5.64 16.56
N SER A 97 -8.07 -6.28 16.17
CA SER A 97 -8.22 -7.73 16.26
C SER A 97 -7.43 -8.50 15.20
N GLU A 98 -7.08 -7.85 14.09
CA GLU A 98 -6.30 -8.41 12.97
C GLU A 98 -4.82 -7.99 12.99
N LEU A 99 -4.30 -7.62 14.17
CA LEU A 99 -2.87 -7.35 14.30
C LEU A 99 -2.08 -8.66 14.12
N PRO A 100 -0.91 -8.63 13.46
CA PRO A 100 -0.01 -9.77 13.43
C PRO A 100 0.40 -10.21 14.84
N ASP A 101 0.60 -11.52 15.05
CA ASP A 101 0.96 -12.10 16.35
C ASP A 101 2.25 -11.50 16.95
N ASP A 102 3.19 -11.10 16.09
CA ASP A 102 4.47 -10.49 16.45
C ASP A 102 4.41 -8.94 16.55
N ALA A 103 3.21 -8.34 16.45
CA ALA A 103 3.03 -6.92 16.68
C ALA A 103 3.14 -6.56 18.18
N THR A 104 3.92 -5.53 18.48
CA THR A 104 4.06 -4.98 19.84
C THR A 104 3.33 -3.65 19.93
N PRO A 105 3.11 -3.07 21.13
CA PRO A 105 2.48 -1.74 21.25
C PRO A 105 3.15 -0.63 20.43
N THR A 106 4.46 -0.75 20.17
CA THR A 106 5.24 0.26 19.45
C THR A 106 5.62 -0.13 18.02
N THR A 107 5.52 -1.41 17.66
CA THR A 107 6.06 -1.93 16.40
C THR A 107 5.04 -2.80 15.68
N TYR A 108 4.87 -2.53 14.38
CA TYR A 108 4.05 -3.32 13.46
C TYR A 108 4.98 -4.02 12.45
N PRO A 109 4.95 -5.36 12.35
CA PRO A 109 5.76 -6.12 11.42
C PRO A 109 5.08 -6.15 10.05
N MET A 110 5.36 -5.13 9.22
CA MET A 110 4.71 -4.95 7.93
C MET A 110 5.09 -6.05 6.93
N PRO A 111 4.16 -6.91 6.51
CA PRO A 111 4.46 -7.93 5.51
C PRO A 111 4.78 -7.28 4.15
N VAL A 112 5.84 -7.76 3.52
CA VAL A 112 6.25 -7.34 2.18
C VAL A 112 6.82 -8.51 1.41
N SER A 113 6.57 -8.58 0.11
CA SER A 113 7.30 -9.49 -0.77
C SER A 113 7.99 -8.71 -1.87
N VAL A 114 9.20 -9.13 -2.25
CA VAL A 114 9.91 -8.52 -3.38
C VAL A 114 10.51 -9.66 -4.18
N TYR A 115 10.05 -9.76 -5.43
CA TYR A 115 10.49 -10.74 -6.40
C TYR A 115 11.08 -10.03 -7.62
N ARG A 116 12.11 -10.65 -8.19
CA ARG A 116 12.57 -10.38 -9.54
C ARG A 116 11.94 -11.41 -10.46
N ILE A 117 11.29 -10.95 -11.53
CA ILE A 117 10.68 -11.79 -12.56
C ILE A 117 11.19 -11.27 -13.90
N GLY A 118 12.17 -11.98 -14.45
CA GLY A 118 12.95 -11.54 -15.59
C GLY A 118 13.74 -10.26 -15.28
N ASP A 119 13.38 -9.18 -15.98
CA ASP A 119 13.91 -7.84 -15.74
C ASP A 119 12.99 -6.95 -14.91
N ALA A 120 11.78 -7.42 -14.63
CA ALA A 120 10.82 -6.73 -13.80
C ALA A 120 11.02 -7.06 -12.33
N ILE A 121 10.57 -6.13 -11.49
CA ILE A 121 10.38 -6.33 -10.06
C ILE A 121 8.88 -6.38 -9.79
N TRP A 122 8.46 -7.36 -9.00
CA TRP A 122 7.16 -7.38 -8.38
C TRP A 122 7.34 -7.20 -6.87
N ALA A 123 6.82 -6.09 -6.35
CA ALA A 123 6.80 -5.80 -4.93
C ALA A 123 5.36 -5.84 -4.40
N THR A 124 5.19 -6.33 -3.19
CA THR A 124 3.93 -6.35 -2.47
C THR A 124 4.10 -5.75 -1.08
N CYS A 125 3.03 -5.20 -0.53
CA CYS A 125 2.97 -4.76 0.85
C CYS A 125 1.54 -4.76 1.36
N ALA A 126 1.37 -4.97 2.66
CA ALA A 126 0.10 -4.69 3.32
C ALA A 126 -0.16 -3.16 3.40
N GLY A 127 -1.42 -2.78 3.60
CA GLY A 127 -1.85 -1.38 3.72
C GLY A 127 -1.91 -0.61 2.40
N GLU A 128 -2.17 0.69 2.52
CA GLU A 128 -2.53 1.60 1.41
C GLU A 128 -1.52 2.75 1.25
N PRO A 129 -0.38 2.53 0.55
CA PRO A 129 0.65 3.56 0.32
C PRO A 129 0.38 4.48 -0.90
N TYR A 130 -0.84 4.45 -1.45
CA TYR A 130 -1.23 5.17 -2.67
C TYR A 130 -0.20 5.05 -3.81
N ALA A 131 -0.15 6.03 -4.70
CA ALA A 131 0.82 6.10 -5.79
C ALA A 131 2.24 6.46 -5.32
N GLU A 132 2.40 6.97 -4.09
CA GLU A 132 3.66 7.51 -3.59
C GLU A 132 4.76 6.45 -3.57
N LEU A 133 4.51 5.28 -2.96
CA LEU A 133 5.51 4.19 -2.91
C LEU A 133 6.00 3.81 -4.30
N LEU A 134 5.10 3.60 -5.25
CA LEU A 134 5.47 3.22 -6.62
C LEU A 134 6.21 4.34 -7.35
N THR A 135 5.77 5.57 -7.19
CA THR A 135 6.41 6.76 -7.79
C THR A 135 7.85 6.88 -7.30
N ASP A 136 8.06 6.71 -5.99
CA ASP A 136 9.36 6.84 -5.37
C ASP A 136 10.31 5.70 -5.74
N LEU A 137 9.81 4.46 -5.81
CA LEU A 137 10.59 3.32 -6.30
C LEU A 137 10.99 3.48 -7.77
N ARG A 138 10.07 3.94 -8.63
CA ARG A 138 10.36 4.19 -10.06
C ARG A 138 11.42 5.29 -10.24
N ARG A 139 11.37 6.32 -9.41
CA ARG A 139 12.39 7.38 -9.38
C ARG A 139 13.78 6.83 -9.00
N ARG A 140 13.85 5.90 -8.04
CA ARG A 140 15.11 5.29 -7.58
C ARG A 140 15.68 4.25 -8.54
N PHE A 141 14.84 3.57 -9.32
CA PHE A 141 15.25 2.52 -10.25
C PHE A 141 14.81 2.83 -11.69
N PRO A 142 15.33 3.92 -12.30
CA PRO A 142 14.98 4.26 -13.68
C PRO A 142 15.34 3.10 -14.61
N GLY A 143 14.43 2.80 -15.55
CA GLY A 143 14.60 1.68 -16.49
C GLY A 143 14.30 0.30 -15.92
N THR A 144 13.88 0.18 -14.66
CA THR A 144 13.41 -1.10 -14.09
C THR A 144 11.88 -1.12 -14.10
N PRO A 145 11.23 -2.03 -14.84
CA PRO A 145 9.79 -2.23 -14.71
C PRO A 145 9.47 -2.67 -13.28
N ILE A 146 8.67 -1.88 -12.57
CA ILE A 146 8.23 -2.18 -11.21
C ILE A 146 6.71 -2.28 -11.21
N LEU A 147 6.24 -3.44 -10.76
CA LEU A 147 4.84 -3.70 -10.41
C LEU A 147 4.74 -3.65 -8.89
N LEU A 148 3.79 -2.87 -8.39
CA LEU A 148 3.47 -2.81 -6.96
C LEU A 148 2.05 -3.34 -6.77
N SER A 149 1.90 -4.32 -5.89
CA SER A 149 0.62 -4.84 -5.41
C SER A 149 0.47 -4.47 -3.93
N PRO A 150 -0.12 -3.29 -3.61
CA PRO A 150 -0.51 -3.00 -2.24
C PRO A 150 -1.66 -3.93 -1.82
N LEU A 151 -2.07 -3.85 -0.55
CA LEU A 151 -3.15 -4.67 0.01
C LEU A 151 -2.83 -6.18 0.06
N ASP A 152 -1.55 -6.55 0.09
CA ASP A 152 -1.10 -7.93 0.21
C ASP A 152 -0.83 -8.27 1.68
N GLY A 153 -1.83 -8.86 2.34
CA GLY A 153 -1.78 -9.24 3.75
C GLY A 153 -2.82 -8.54 4.62
N PRO A 154 -2.62 -8.49 5.95
CA PRO A 154 -3.57 -7.89 6.88
C PRO A 154 -3.83 -6.43 6.55
N MET A 155 -5.11 -6.05 6.56
CA MET A 155 -5.53 -4.68 6.30
C MET A 155 -5.36 -3.76 7.51
N SER A 156 -4.79 -4.27 8.60
CA SER A 156 -4.72 -3.59 9.89
C SER A 156 -3.77 -2.39 9.93
N ALA A 157 -2.86 -2.23 8.96
CA ALA A 157 -2.02 -1.03 8.86
C ALA A 157 -2.78 0.24 8.41
N GLY A 158 -3.75 0.10 7.51
CA GLY A 158 -4.54 1.22 6.97
C GLY A 158 -3.75 2.03 5.94
N TYR A 159 -3.96 3.34 5.91
CA TYR A 159 -3.19 4.23 5.03
C TYR A 159 -1.74 4.37 5.48
N LEU A 160 -0.84 4.57 4.52
CA LEU A 160 0.54 4.94 4.76
C LEU A 160 0.78 6.31 4.15
N LEU A 161 0.89 7.32 5.02
CA LEU A 161 1.14 8.68 4.60
C LEU A 161 2.62 9.01 4.66
N LYS A 162 3.02 10.01 3.88
CA LYS A 162 4.31 10.68 4.06
C LYS A 162 4.36 11.31 5.46
N ALA A 163 5.56 11.42 6.03
CA ALA A 163 5.76 11.99 7.36
C ALA A 163 5.14 13.40 7.49
N GLU A 164 5.27 14.24 6.46
CA GLU A 164 4.74 15.61 6.43
C GLU A 164 3.20 15.72 6.45
N CYS A 165 2.49 14.62 6.17
CA CYS A 165 1.04 14.60 6.14
C CYS A 165 0.41 14.35 7.51
N TYR A 166 1.18 13.86 8.49
CA TYR A 166 0.67 13.62 9.84
C TYR A 166 0.50 14.95 10.60
N GLY A 167 -0.56 15.07 11.39
CA GLY A 167 -0.94 16.28 12.11
C GLY A 167 -1.62 17.35 11.24
N THR A 168 -1.94 17.05 9.98
CA THR A 168 -2.56 18.02 9.05
C THR A 168 -4.09 17.92 8.99
N GLY A 169 -4.68 16.95 9.69
CA GLY A 169 -6.14 16.75 9.71
C GLY A 169 -6.67 16.02 8.48
N LEU A 170 -5.80 15.36 7.71
CA LEU A 170 -6.21 14.53 6.58
C LEU A 170 -7.04 13.34 7.07
N TYR A 171 -8.09 13.01 6.32
CA TYR A 171 -8.94 11.85 6.63
C TYR A 171 -8.12 10.56 6.72
N GLN A 172 -7.15 10.37 5.81
CA GLN A 172 -6.32 9.17 5.74
C GLN A 172 -5.51 8.94 7.02
N GLU A 173 -5.17 10.01 7.75
CA GLU A 173 -4.47 9.90 9.02
C GLU A 173 -5.34 9.25 10.10
N GLU A 174 -6.68 9.41 10.04
CA GLU A 174 -7.59 8.86 11.05
C GLU A 174 -7.51 7.34 11.12
N PRO A 175 -7.70 6.55 10.05
CA PRO A 175 -7.64 5.09 10.12
C PRO A 175 -6.22 4.51 10.02
N SER A 176 -5.16 5.33 10.05
CA SER A 176 -3.77 4.87 9.96
C SER A 176 -3.28 4.33 11.31
N LEU A 177 -2.78 3.10 11.33
CA LEU A 177 -2.18 2.52 12.55
C LEU A 177 -0.73 2.99 12.75
N LEU A 178 -0.03 3.26 11.65
CA LEU A 178 1.39 3.56 11.64
C LEU A 178 1.65 5.05 11.84
N GLY A 179 2.81 5.37 12.42
CA GLY A 179 3.22 6.75 12.68
C GLY A 179 3.90 7.43 11.50
N ALA A 180 4.23 8.71 11.68
CA ALA A 180 5.00 9.50 10.72
C ALA A 180 6.33 8.81 10.36
N GLY A 181 6.69 8.84 9.07
CA GLY A 181 7.88 8.18 8.53
C GLY A 181 7.67 6.74 8.10
N CYS A 182 6.48 6.15 8.31
CA CYS A 182 6.22 4.75 7.96
C CYS A 182 6.35 4.46 6.46
N LEU A 183 5.88 5.37 5.60
CA LEU A 183 5.94 5.23 4.15
C LEU A 183 7.40 5.30 3.65
N GLU A 184 8.18 6.23 4.18
CA GLU A 184 9.58 6.41 3.84
C GLU A 184 10.43 5.20 4.27
N ALA A 185 10.19 4.69 5.48
CA ALA A 185 10.84 3.49 6.00
C ALA A 185 10.50 2.25 5.15
N LEU A 186 9.21 2.06 4.82
CA LEU A 186 8.76 0.97 3.94
C LEU A 186 9.41 1.07 2.56
N THR A 187 9.39 2.27 1.96
CA THR A 187 10.01 2.53 0.65
C THR A 187 11.50 2.23 0.68
N GLY A 188 12.21 2.64 1.74
CA GLY A 188 13.62 2.34 1.93
C GLY A 188 13.91 0.84 2.01
N ALA A 189 13.12 0.11 2.80
CA ALA A 189 13.26 -1.34 2.96
C ALA A 189 13.00 -2.09 1.65
N ILE A 190 11.91 -1.76 0.93
CA ILE A 190 11.62 -2.37 -0.37
C ILE A 190 12.73 -2.04 -1.38
N ALA A 191 13.19 -0.79 -1.43
CA ALA A 191 14.27 -0.38 -2.32
C ALA A 191 15.57 -1.16 -2.05
N ALA A 192 15.92 -1.39 -0.79
CA ALA A 192 17.09 -2.19 -0.43
C ALA A 192 16.98 -3.63 -0.95
N ARG A 193 15.80 -4.25 -0.84
CA ARG A 193 15.56 -5.60 -1.39
C ARG A 193 15.64 -5.62 -2.91
N ILE A 194 15.13 -4.60 -3.58
CA ILE A 194 15.25 -4.46 -5.04
C ILE A 194 16.73 -4.38 -5.45
N ALA A 195 17.52 -3.55 -4.76
CA ALA A 195 18.94 -3.40 -5.06
C ALA A 195 19.69 -4.75 -4.93
N ALA A 196 19.41 -5.52 -3.89
CA ALA A 196 20.01 -6.84 -3.67
C ALA A 196 19.63 -7.89 -4.73
N LEU A 197 18.47 -7.76 -5.38
CA LEU A 197 18.07 -8.66 -6.48
C LEU A 197 18.63 -8.24 -7.84
N LYS A 198 19.18 -7.03 -7.93
CA LYS A 198 19.77 -6.48 -9.15
C LYS A 198 21.29 -6.64 -9.21
N SER A 199 21.98 -6.78 -8.07
CA SER A 199 23.41 -7.14 -7.98
C SER A 199 23.66 -8.55 -8.49
#